data_AF-A0A317H8Z8-F1
#
_entry.id   AF-A0A317H8Z8-F1
#
_cell.length_a   1.000
_cell.length_b   1.000
_cell.length_c   1.000
_cell.angle_alpha   90.00
_cell.angle_beta   90.00
_cell.angle_gamma   90.00
#
_symmetry.space_group_name_H-M   'P 1'
#
loop_
_entity.id
_entity.type
_entity.pdbx_description
1 polymer ?
#
loop_
_entity_poly.entity_id
_entity_poly.type
_entity_poly.pdbx_seq_one_letter_code
_entity_poly.pdbx_strand_id
1 'polypeptide(L)'
;YGPQKQVYYLIAAWCFLSMIAMFALTQTPLGRMANAVRDNPERARFVGYDPTRVRYIMLCLASFFAGVAGGLGTINYEIVTADTVGVVASGNVLIMAFVGGIGHFFGPILGAVLVSFLQSALSSYTQAWLLYFGLFFVVMILFAPGGIASLVTVHGPVLKARLLHRLVPSYLLSALLLLVALSGFIGIVEMIYFAESGDELGKSLRLFGIEISPRSWAPWLAAVMMLIIGVALFTASLRFVQRAWQNVNATLHEGSA
;
A
#
# COMPACT_ATOMS: atom_id res chain seq x y z
N TYR A 1 20.39 19.95 -17.58
CA TYR A 1 21.42 19.10 -16.94
C TYR A 1 21.71 17.90 -17.85
N GLY A 2 22.68 17.02 -17.55
CA GLY A 2 23.15 15.96 -18.46
C GLY A 2 22.04 15.00 -18.98
N PRO A 3 22.34 14.10 -19.93
CA PRO A 3 21.38 13.13 -20.47
C PRO A 3 20.55 12.45 -19.39
N GLN A 4 19.24 12.30 -19.58
CA GLN A 4 18.31 11.72 -18.59
C GLN A 4 18.74 10.34 -18.08
N LYS A 5 19.44 9.57 -18.91
CA LYS A 5 20.07 8.30 -18.54
C LYS A 5 21.12 8.47 -17.43
N GLN A 6 21.95 9.51 -17.48
CA GLN A 6 22.97 9.78 -16.46
C GLN A 6 22.34 10.16 -15.12
N VAL A 7 21.30 11.00 -15.14
CA VAL A 7 20.54 11.37 -13.93
C VAL A 7 19.90 10.14 -13.31
N TYR A 8 19.32 9.25 -14.12
CA TYR A 8 18.79 7.98 -13.64
C TYR A 8 19.85 7.12 -12.94
N TYR A 9 21.02 6.92 -13.56
CA TYR A 9 22.09 6.13 -12.94
C TYR A 9 22.63 6.76 -11.66
N LEU A 10 22.72 8.10 -11.60
CA LEU A 10 23.11 8.82 -10.39
C LEU A 10 22.11 8.58 -9.24
N ILE A 11 20.82 8.73 -9.52
CA ILE A 11 19.74 8.50 -8.54
C ILE A 11 19.75 7.04 -8.09
N ALA A 12 19.87 6.10 -9.03
CA ALA A 12 19.91 4.67 -8.72
C ALA A 12 21.11 4.32 -7.83
N ALA A 13 22.30 4.85 -8.13
CA ALA A 13 23.50 4.64 -7.33
C ALA A 13 23.34 5.16 -5.90
N TRP A 14 22.84 6.39 -5.74
CA TRP A 14 22.62 6.98 -4.41
C TRP A 14 21.49 6.28 -3.65
N CYS A 15 20.43 5.86 -4.33
CA CYS A 15 19.35 5.09 -3.73
C CYS A 15 19.89 3.76 -3.17
N PHE A 16 20.69 3.03 -3.95
CA PHE A 16 21.26 1.76 -3.53
C PHE A 16 22.29 1.94 -2.41
N LEU A 17 23.13 2.98 -2.49
CA LEU A 17 24.08 3.32 -1.43
C LEU A 17 23.36 3.65 -0.11
N SER A 18 22.30 4.46 -0.18
CA SER A 18 21.49 4.84 0.98
C SER A 18 20.80 3.61 1.58
N MET A 19 20.28 2.72 0.73
CA MET A 19 19.68 1.46 1.15
C MET A 19 20.68 0.57 1.88
N ILE A 20 21.89 0.38 1.34
CA ILE A 20 22.95 -0.39 2.01
C ILE A 20 23.34 0.26 3.33
N ALA A 21 23.52 1.58 3.36
CA ALA A 21 23.89 2.31 4.58
C ALA A 21 22.82 2.18 5.67
N MET A 22 21.54 2.34 5.32
CA MET A 22 20.42 2.15 6.24
C MET A 22 20.34 0.69 6.71
N PHE A 23 20.55 -0.28 5.83
CA PHE A 23 20.55 -1.70 6.19
C PHE A 23 21.70 -2.03 7.14
N ALA A 24 22.91 -1.58 6.85
CA ALA A 24 24.07 -1.74 7.73
C ALA A 24 23.80 -1.11 9.11
N LEU A 25 23.17 0.07 9.15
CA LEU A 25 22.80 0.74 10.39
C LEU A 25 21.87 -0.12 11.27
N THR A 26 20.93 -0.87 10.67
CA THR A 26 20.06 -1.78 11.43
C THR A 26 20.82 -2.92 12.12
N GLN A 27 21.99 -3.32 11.62
CA GLN A 27 22.81 -4.38 12.20
C GLN A 27 23.72 -3.90 13.33
N THR A 28 23.96 -2.58 13.42
CA THR A 28 24.79 -1.95 14.45
C THR A 28 24.10 -1.97 15.83
N PRO A 29 24.87 -1.78 16.93
CA PRO A 29 24.30 -1.63 18.28
C PRO A 29 23.25 -0.51 18.36
N LEU A 30 23.45 0.58 17.61
CA LEU A 30 22.53 1.72 17.56
C LEU A 30 21.15 1.32 17.03
N GLY A 31 21.09 0.45 16.02
CA GLY A 31 19.84 -0.11 15.50
C GLY A 31 19.10 -0.95 16.55
N ARG A 32 19.82 -1.79 17.29
CA ARG A 32 19.23 -2.60 18.37
C ARG A 32 18.73 -1.75 19.53
N MET A 33 19.47 -0.70 19.89
CA MET A 33 19.07 0.28 20.91
C MET A 33 17.78 1.00 20.51
N ALA A 34 17.65 1.41 19.24
CA ALA A 34 16.43 2.04 18.76
C ALA A 34 15.23 1.10 18.77
N ASN A 35 15.41 -0.17 18.43
CA ASN A 35 14.35 -1.18 18.57
C ASN A 35 13.95 -1.34 20.05
N ALA A 36 14.91 -1.43 20.97
CA ALA A 36 14.61 -1.50 22.41
C ALA A 36 13.84 -0.26 22.92
N VAL A 37 14.22 0.95 22.48
CA VAL A 37 13.53 2.19 22.82
C VAL A 37 12.13 2.28 22.18
N ARG A 38 11.93 1.69 21.00
CA ARG A 38 10.63 1.57 20.32
C ARG A 38 9.69 0.64 21.09
N ASP A 39 10.18 -0.52 21.51
CA ASP A 39 9.36 -1.57 22.13
C ASP A 39 8.98 -1.21 23.57
N ASN A 40 9.94 -0.73 24.37
CA ASN A 40 9.66 -0.28 25.72
C ASN A 40 10.69 0.77 26.20
N PRO A 41 10.37 2.07 26.10
CA PRO A 41 11.30 3.14 26.47
C PRO A 41 11.59 3.17 27.97
N GLU A 42 10.68 2.69 28.81
CA GLU A 42 10.87 2.64 30.26
C GLU A 42 11.88 1.55 30.65
N ARG A 43 11.77 0.35 30.06
CA ARG A 43 12.76 -0.73 30.20
C ARG A 43 14.14 -0.32 29.71
N ALA A 44 14.22 0.41 28.60
CA ALA A 44 15.49 0.92 28.09
C ALA A 44 16.19 1.86 29.10
N ARG A 45 15.43 2.67 29.85
CA ARG A 45 15.97 3.53 30.92
C ARG A 45 16.53 2.74 32.09
N PHE A 46 15.87 1.66 32.50
CA PHE A 46 16.38 0.80 33.58
C PHE A 46 17.71 0.12 33.24
N VAL A 47 17.98 -0.13 31.96
CA VAL A 47 19.27 -0.67 31.47
C VAL A 47 20.35 0.42 31.39
N GLY A 48 20.00 1.69 31.58
CA GLY A 48 20.93 2.83 31.56
C GLY A 48 20.98 3.59 30.23
N TYR A 49 20.08 3.30 29.28
CA TYR A 49 19.98 4.07 28.03
C TYR A 49 19.03 5.25 28.18
N ASP A 50 19.38 6.39 27.57
CA ASP A 50 18.48 7.55 27.46
C ASP A 50 17.67 7.49 26.15
N PRO A 51 16.35 7.21 26.20
CA PRO A 51 15.49 7.16 25.00
C PRO A 51 15.51 8.44 24.19
N THR A 52 15.71 9.60 24.84
CA THR A 52 15.68 10.91 24.18
C THR A 52 16.88 11.05 23.24
N ARG A 53 18.07 10.68 23.70
CA ARG A 53 19.30 10.70 22.89
C ARG A 53 19.20 9.74 21.70
N VAL A 54 18.70 8.53 21.93
CA VAL A 54 18.54 7.53 20.85
C VAL A 54 17.56 8.04 19.79
N ARG A 55 16.42 8.61 20.20
CA ARG A 55 15.44 9.21 19.27
C ARG A 55 16.03 10.39 18.50
N TYR A 56 16.80 11.25 19.16
CA TYR A 56 17.45 12.38 18.51
C TYR A 56 18.45 11.94 17.44
N ILE A 57 19.31 10.95 17.73
CA ILE A 57 20.26 10.41 16.74
C ILE A 57 19.51 9.79 15.56
N MET A 58 18.44 9.03 15.83
CA MET A 58 17.62 8.44 14.77
C MET A 58 16.90 9.50 13.93
N LEU A 59 16.46 10.60 14.55
CA LEU A 59 15.91 11.74 13.82
C LEU A 59 16.96 12.39 12.91
N CYS A 60 18.18 12.64 13.40
CA CYS A 60 19.26 13.19 12.58
C CYS A 60 19.59 12.30 11.38
N LEU A 61 19.66 10.98 11.58
CA LEU A 61 19.89 10.01 10.52
C LEU A 61 18.74 9.97 9.50
N ALA A 62 17.49 9.96 9.97
CA ALA A 62 16.33 10.01 9.09
C ALA A 62 16.31 11.29 8.25
N SER A 63 16.58 12.44 8.87
CA SER A 63 16.67 13.73 8.18
C SER A 63 17.81 13.77 7.17
N PHE A 64 18.95 13.13 7.44
CA PHE A 64 20.04 13.00 6.49
C PHE A 64 19.61 12.26 5.21
N PHE A 65 19.01 11.08 5.34
CA PHE A 65 18.53 10.31 4.19
C PHE A 65 17.37 11.00 3.48
N ALA A 66 16.48 11.68 4.21
CA ALA A 66 15.42 12.51 3.62
C ALA A 66 16.00 13.68 2.81
N GLY A 67 17.08 14.31 3.29
CA GLY A 67 17.80 15.36 2.56
C GLY A 67 18.45 14.84 1.27
N VAL A 68 19.06 13.66 1.30
CA VAL A 68 19.59 13.01 0.10
C VAL A 68 18.46 12.75 -0.91
N ALA A 69 17.33 12.19 -0.46
CA ALA A 69 16.17 11.95 -1.33
C ALA A 69 15.62 13.24 -1.94
N GLY A 70 15.49 14.32 -1.15
CA GLY A 70 15.04 15.62 -1.62
C GLY A 70 15.99 16.25 -2.65
N GLY A 71 17.30 16.19 -2.40
CA GLY A 71 18.31 16.68 -3.35
C GLY A 71 18.27 15.95 -4.68
N LEU A 72 18.12 14.62 -4.66
CA LEU A 72 17.93 13.81 -5.87
C LEU A 72 16.61 14.13 -6.58
N GLY A 73 15.54 14.40 -5.82
CA GLY A 73 14.24 14.82 -6.35
C GLY A 73 14.32 16.13 -7.13
N THR A 74 15.00 17.14 -6.60
CA THR A 74 15.20 18.43 -7.28
C THR A 74 15.94 18.26 -8.61
N ILE A 75 16.94 17.36 -8.67
CA ILE A 75 17.67 17.06 -9.92
C ILE A 75 16.77 16.36 -10.94
N ASN A 76 15.82 15.53 -10.48
CA ASN A 76 14.93 14.77 -11.36
C ASN A 76 13.80 15.61 -11.95
N TYR A 77 13.11 16.37 -11.11
CA TYR A 77 11.91 17.13 -11.51
C TYR A 77 12.24 18.51 -12.07
N GLU A 78 13.46 19.03 -11.83
CA GLU A 78 13.93 20.36 -12.25
C GLU A 78 13.04 21.54 -11.78
N ILE A 79 12.03 21.27 -10.96
CA ILE A 79 11.10 22.24 -10.38
C ILE A 79 10.80 21.86 -8.93
N VAL A 80 10.74 22.86 -8.06
CA VAL A 80 10.31 22.72 -6.67
C VAL A 80 9.18 23.72 -6.43
N THR A 81 8.01 23.21 -6.09
CA THR A 81 6.83 24.01 -5.74
C THR A 81 6.46 23.79 -4.27
N ALA A 82 5.65 24.68 -3.69
CA ALA A 82 5.15 24.54 -2.32
C ALA A 82 4.45 23.18 -2.09
N ASP A 83 3.84 22.61 -3.12
CA ASP A 83 3.16 21.31 -3.05
C ASP A 83 4.14 20.14 -2.85
N THR A 84 5.34 20.22 -3.45
CA THR A 84 6.36 19.15 -3.34
C THR A 84 6.93 18.99 -1.93
N VAL A 85 6.86 20.05 -1.11
CA VAL A 85 7.28 20.06 0.30
C VAL A 85 6.09 20.12 1.26
N GLY A 86 4.87 20.01 0.74
CA GLY A 86 3.64 20.12 1.50
C GLY A 86 3.31 18.89 2.34
N VAL A 87 2.25 19.03 3.14
CA VAL A 87 1.71 17.96 3.99
C VAL A 87 1.29 16.75 3.15
N VAL A 88 0.73 16.98 1.97
CA VAL A 88 0.25 15.92 1.06
C VAL A 88 1.41 15.05 0.56
N ALA A 89 2.52 15.66 0.13
CA ALA A 89 3.71 14.93 -0.30
C ALA A 89 4.29 14.07 0.84
N SER A 90 4.38 14.64 2.05
CA SER A 90 4.83 13.92 3.24
C SER A 90 3.89 12.74 3.59
N GLY A 91 2.58 12.94 3.45
CA GLY A 91 1.57 11.91 3.64
C GLY A 91 1.71 10.76 2.63
N ASN A 92 2.04 11.05 1.37
CA ASN A 92 2.28 10.01 0.36
C ASN A 92 3.46 9.10 0.73
N VAL A 93 4.57 9.66 1.23
CA VAL A 93 5.72 8.86 1.69
C VAL A 93 5.33 7.97 2.87
N LEU A 94 4.52 8.50 3.79
CA LEU A 94 4.00 7.73 4.92
C LEU A 94 3.09 6.58 4.46
N ILE A 95 2.21 6.83 3.49
CA ILE A 95 1.36 5.81 2.86
C ILE A 95 2.21 4.71 2.22
N MET A 96 3.25 5.06 1.46
CA MET A 96 4.19 4.09 0.88
C MET A 96 4.82 3.20 1.96
N ALA A 97 5.25 3.79 3.09
CA ALA A 97 5.83 3.03 4.20
C ALA A 97 4.82 2.09 4.89
N PHE A 98 3.58 2.54 5.12
CA PHE A 98 2.53 1.73 5.74
C PHE A 98 2.04 0.60 4.83
N VAL A 99 1.75 0.91 3.56
CA VAL A 99 1.31 -0.09 2.56
C VAL A 99 2.38 -1.16 2.39
N GLY A 100 3.65 -0.76 2.33
CA GLY A 100 4.78 -1.67 2.26
C GLY A 100 4.98 -2.51 3.52
N GLY A 101 4.79 -1.91 4.69
CA GLY A 101 4.90 -2.53 6.01
C GLY A 101 6.11 -2.04 6.80
N ILE A 102 5.87 -1.26 7.87
CA ILE A 102 6.91 -0.62 8.71
C ILE A 102 7.71 -1.65 9.54
N GLY A 103 7.21 -2.87 9.70
CA GLY A 103 7.88 -3.94 10.43
C GLY A 103 9.09 -4.55 9.72
N HIS A 104 9.23 -4.32 8.40
CA HIS A 104 10.27 -4.95 7.59
C HIS A 104 11.08 -3.89 6.83
N PHE A 105 12.40 -4.05 6.78
CA PHE A 105 13.29 -3.12 6.08
C PHE A 105 12.92 -2.92 4.60
N PHE A 106 12.56 -4.00 3.92
CA PHE A 106 12.15 -3.96 2.51
C PHE A 106 10.70 -3.52 2.27
N GLY A 107 9.90 -3.40 3.34
CA GLY A 107 8.49 -3.04 3.25
C GLY A 107 8.29 -1.71 2.52
N PRO A 108 8.83 -0.59 3.03
CA PRO A 108 8.67 0.72 2.38
C PRO A 108 9.13 0.78 0.93
N ILE A 109 10.13 -0.01 0.53
CA ILE A 109 10.60 -0.09 -0.87
C ILE A 109 9.52 -0.71 -1.75
N LEU A 110 8.96 -1.86 -1.35
CA LEU A 110 7.86 -2.50 -2.07
C LEU A 110 6.61 -1.62 -2.10
N GLY A 111 6.33 -0.94 -0.98
CA GLY A 111 5.23 0.00 -0.87
C GLY A 111 5.39 1.18 -1.82
N ALA A 112 6.59 1.78 -1.92
CA ALA A 112 6.87 2.85 -2.87
C ALA A 112 6.66 2.41 -4.31
N VAL A 113 7.20 1.25 -4.71
CA VAL A 113 7.01 0.71 -6.07
C VAL A 113 5.53 0.48 -6.38
N LEU A 114 4.79 -0.17 -5.48
CA LEU A 114 3.38 -0.47 -5.70
C LEU A 114 2.54 0.81 -5.74
N VAL A 115 2.72 1.69 -4.78
CA VAL A 115 1.95 2.94 -4.69
C VAL A 115 2.22 3.82 -5.90
N SER A 116 3.48 3.98 -6.31
CA SER A 116 3.82 4.75 -7.52
C SER A 116 3.21 4.13 -8.77
N PHE A 117 3.28 2.80 -8.92
CA PHE A 117 2.64 2.11 -10.03
C PHE A 117 1.11 2.29 -10.02
N LEU A 118 0.49 2.16 -8.84
CA LEU A 118 -0.96 2.29 -8.68
C LEU A 118 -1.44 3.71 -8.95
N GLN A 119 -0.73 4.73 -8.46
CA GLN A 119 -1.04 6.13 -8.76
C GLN A 119 -0.91 6.42 -10.26
N SER A 120 0.16 5.95 -10.91
CA SER A 120 0.38 6.13 -12.35
C SER A 120 -0.68 5.41 -13.19
N ALA A 121 -1.02 4.16 -12.83
CA ALA A 121 -2.05 3.39 -13.51
C ALA A 121 -3.43 4.04 -13.33
N LEU A 122 -3.86 4.31 -12.10
CA LEU A 122 -5.18 4.88 -11.83
C LEU A 122 -5.33 6.26 -12.46
N SER A 123 -4.30 7.12 -12.38
CA SER A 123 -4.32 8.45 -13.01
C SER A 123 -4.45 8.39 -14.53
N SER A 124 -4.07 7.27 -15.16
CA SER A 124 -4.22 7.07 -16.62
C SER A 124 -5.61 6.57 -17.01
N TYR A 125 -6.34 5.92 -16.09
CA TYR A 125 -7.65 5.32 -16.35
C TYR A 125 -8.83 6.21 -15.93
N THR A 126 -8.71 6.95 -14.83
CA THR A 126 -9.83 7.68 -14.22
C THR A 126 -9.40 9.02 -13.64
N GLN A 127 -10.29 10.02 -13.74
CA GLN A 127 -10.09 11.31 -13.07
C GLN A 127 -10.31 11.23 -11.56
N ALA A 128 -11.09 10.24 -11.09
CA ALA A 128 -11.36 9.98 -9.68
C ALA A 128 -10.26 9.15 -8.99
N TRP A 129 -9.05 9.10 -9.57
CA TRP A 129 -7.96 8.22 -9.12
C TRP A 129 -7.59 8.41 -7.65
N LEU A 130 -7.69 9.63 -7.12
CA LEU A 130 -7.37 9.94 -5.73
C LEU A 130 -8.36 9.29 -4.75
N LEU A 131 -9.65 9.18 -5.12
CA LEU A 131 -10.67 8.49 -4.32
C LEU A 131 -10.37 6.99 -4.26
N TYR A 132 -10.09 6.37 -5.41
CA TYR A 132 -9.75 4.94 -5.47
C TYR A 132 -8.46 4.63 -4.73
N PHE A 133 -7.46 5.50 -4.84
CA PHE A 133 -6.21 5.37 -4.10
C PHE A 133 -6.44 5.46 -2.58
N GLY A 134 -7.24 6.42 -2.12
CA GLY A 134 -7.62 6.56 -0.71
C GLY A 134 -8.38 5.34 -0.19
N LEU A 135 -9.36 4.84 -0.96
CA LEU A 135 -10.11 3.63 -0.58
C LEU A 135 -9.20 2.40 -0.49
N PHE A 136 -8.32 2.21 -1.47
CA PHE A 136 -7.32 1.14 -1.46
C PHE A 136 -6.46 1.21 -0.18
N PHE A 137 -6.02 2.41 0.19
CA PHE A 137 -5.24 2.62 1.40
C PHE A 137 -6.01 2.24 2.68
N VAL A 138 -7.28 2.66 2.82
CA VAL A 138 -8.12 2.29 3.97
C VAL A 138 -8.31 0.79 4.07
N VAL A 139 -8.62 0.14 2.94
CA VAL A 139 -8.75 -1.33 2.87
C VAL A 139 -7.44 -2.00 3.28
N MET A 140 -6.30 -1.54 2.76
CA MET A 140 -5.00 -2.09 3.11
C MET A 140 -4.72 -2.00 4.62
N ILE A 141 -4.98 -0.85 5.25
CA ILE A 141 -4.78 -0.68 6.71
C ILE A 141 -5.72 -1.58 7.53
N LEU A 142 -6.98 -1.71 7.11
CA LEU A 142 -7.97 -2.48 7.86
C LEU A 142 -7.70 -3.98 7.81
N PHE A 143 -7.28 -4.49 6.65
CA PHE A 143 -7.14 -5.94 6.41
C PHE A 143 -5.68 -6.43 6.51
N ALA A 144 -4.69 -5.56 6.35
CA ALA A 144 -3.27 -5.90 6.40
C ALA A 144 -2.50 -4.91 7.29
N PRO A 145 -2.69 -4.95 8.63
CA PRO A 145 -2.04 -4.00 9.56
C PRO A 145 -0.51 -4.07 9.57
N GLY A 146 0.08 -5.15 9.06
CA GLY A 146 1.53 -5.29 8.86
C GLY A 146 2.03 -4.88 7.46
N GLY A 147 1.15 -4.36 6.60
CA GLY A 147 1.43 -4.07 5.19
C GLY A 147 1.63 -5.32 4.34
N ILE A 148 2.01 -5.11 3.08
CA ILE A 148 2.22 -6.19 2.10
C ILE A 148 3.36 -7.11 2.51
N ALA A 149 4.39 -6.59 3.18
CA ALA A 149 5.47 -7.42 3.72
C ALA A 149 4.95 -8.47 4.71
N SER A 150 3.83 -8.21 5.41
CA SER A 150 3.22 -9.19 6.31
C SER A 150 2.49 -10.32 5.59
N LEU A 151 2.04 -10.12 4.35
CA LEU A 151 1.45 -11.22 3.57
C LEU A 151 2.50 -12.29 3.28
N VAL A 152 3.75 -11.89 3.02
CA VAL A 152 4.86 -12.81 2.79
C VAL A 152 5.21 -13.61 4.05
N THR A 153 5.20 -12.98 5.22
CA THR A 153 5.51 -13.68 6.49
C THR A 153 4.39 -14.61 6.95
N VAL A 154 3.12 -14.23 6.75
CA VAL A 154 1.96 -15.05 7.12
C VAL A 154 1.80 -16.26 6.20
N HIS A 155 2.06 -16.12 4.90
CA HIS A 155 1.91 -17.24 3.96
C HIS A 155 3.18 -18.10 3.83
N GLY A 156 4.33 -17.62 4.31
CA GLY A 156 5.60 -18.35 4.29
C GLY A 156 5.54 -19.76 4.91
N PRO A 157 4.97 -19.95 6.12
CA PRO A 157 4.80 -21.27 6.73
C PRO A 157 3.85 -22.18 5.95
N VAL A 158 2.76 -21.63 5.43
CA VAL A 158 1.75 -22.36 4.64
C VAL A 158 2.30 -22.82 3.29
N LEU A 159 3.13 -21.97 2.66
CA LEU A 159 3.82 -22.27 1.40
C LEU A 159 4.87 -23.36 1.61
N LYS A 160 5.65 -23.30 2.70
CA LYS A 160 6.60 -24.35 3.10
C LYS A 160 5.91 -25.68 3.41
N ALA A 161 4.72 -25.65 4.00
CA ALA A 161 3.90 -26.84 4.25
C ALA A 161 3.16 -27.35 3.01
N ARG A 162 3.26 -26.67 1.84
CA ARG A 162 2.57 -27.01 0.57
C ARG A 162 1.04 -27.10 0.68
N LEU A 163 0.46 -26.57 1.75
CA LEU A 163 -0.99 -26.58 2.05
C LEU A 163 -1.74 -25.45 1.34
N LEU A 164 -1.04 -24.61 0.57
CA LEU A 164 -1.63 -23.45 -0.11
C LEU A 164 -2.79 -23.85 -1.03
N HIS A 165 -2.72 -25.02 -1.68
CA HIS A 165 -3.76 -25.54 -2.56
C HIS A 165 -5.12 -25.73 -1.87
N ARG A 166 -5.16 -25.93 -0.54
CA ARG A 166 -6.41 -26.03 0.24
C ARG A 166 -7.05 -24.68 0.54
N LEU A 167 -6.26 -23.61 0.52
CA LEU A 167 -6.71 -22.23 0.76
C LEU A 167 -7.10 -21.53 -0.55
N VAL A 168 -6.41 -21.84 -1.65
CA VAL A 168 -6.64 -21.28 -2.99
C VAL A 168 -8.13 -21.21 -3.41
N PRO A 169 -8.95 -22.27 -3.31
CA PRO A 169 -10.35 -22.20 -3.76
C PRO A 169 -11.20 -21.22 -2.95
N SER A 170 -10.99 -21.14 -1.62
CA SER A 170 -11.71 -20.18 -0.78
C SER A 170 -11.23 -18.75 -0.99
N TYR A 171 -9.92 -18.54 -1.21
CA TYR A 171 -9.38 -17.22 -1.55
C TYR A 171 -9.84 -16.74 -2.92
N LEU A 172 -9.88 -17.62 -3.93
CA LEU A 172 -10.37 -17.28 -5.27
C LEU A 172 -11.84 -16.89 -5.27
N LEU A 173 -12.68 -17.63 -4.53
CA LEU A 173 -14.11 -17.31 -4.43
C LEU A 173 -14.35 -15.96 -3.74
N SER A 174 -13.65 -15.68 -2.64
CA SER A 174 -13.73 -14.37 -1.98
C SER A 174 -13.15 -13.24 -2.83
N ALA A 175 -12.07 -13.48 -3.58
CA ALA A 175 -11.50 -12.50 -4.51
C ALA A 175 -12.45 -12.18 -5.66
N LEU A 176 -13.12 -13.20 -6.24
CA LEU A 176 -14.12 -13.01 -7.29
C LEU A 176 -15.29 -12.14 -6.81
N LEU A 177 -15.79 -12.40 -5.61
CA LEU A 177 -16.89 -11.64 -5.00
C LEU A 177 -16.48 -10.20 -4.64
N LEU A 178 -15.24 -10.01 -4.19
CA LEU A 178 -14.66 -8.69 -3.97
C LEU A 178 -14.58 -7.90 -5.29
N LEU A 179 -14.17 -8.53 -6.38
CA LEU A 179 -14.11 -7.88 -7.70
C LEU A 179 -15.49 -7.45 -8.19
N VAL A 180 -16.53 -8.26 -7.98
CA VAL A 180 -17.92 -7.89 -8.29
C VAL A 180 -18.36 -6.67 -7.47
N ALA A 181 -18.11 -6.67 -6.16
CA ALA A 181 -18.44 -5.54 -5.30
C ALA A 181 -17.68 -4.26 -5.71
N LEU A 182 -16.38 -4.39 -6.00
CA LEU A 182 -15.55 -3.28 -6.47
C LEU A 182 -16.03 -2.74 -7.81
N SER A 183 -16.45 -3.59 -8.75
CA SER A 183 -16.97 -3.14 -10.04
C SER A 183 -18.26 -2.32 -9.91
N GLY A 184 -19.16 -2.68 -8.99
CA GLY A 184 -20.35 -1.89 -8.66
C GLY A 184 -19.99 -0.54 -8.02
N PHE A 185 -19.02 -0.52 -7.11
CA PHE A 185 -18.51 0.72 -6.51
C PHE A 185 -17.87 1.65 -7.55
N ILE A 186 -17.00 1.11 -8.40
CA ILE A 186 -16.36 1.82 -9.51
C ILE A 186 -17.42 2.43 -10.43
N GLY A 187 -18.46 1.67 -10.78
CA GLY A 187 -19.56 2.17 -11.62
C GLY A 187 -20.24 3.41 -11.01
N ILE A 188 -20.55 3.38 -9.72
CA ILE A 188 -21.16 4.53 -9.01
C ILE A 188 -20.23 5.75 -9.04
N VAL A 189 -18.96 5.55 -8.71
CA VAL A 189 -17.97 6.63 -8.64
C VAL A 189 -17.76 7.29 -10.01
N GLU A 190 -17.57 6.51 -11.08
CA GLU A 190 -17.40 7.05 -12.44
C GLU A 190 -18.64 7.81 -12.91
N MET A 191 -19.85 7.35 -12.56
CA MET A 191 -21.09 8.06 -12.89
C MET A 191 -21.22 9.40 -12.14
N ILE A 192 -20.84 9.46 -10.86
CA ILE A 192 -20.81 10.70 -10.08
C ILE A 192 -19.82 11.69 -10.70
N TYR A 193 -18.59 11.24 -10.95
CA TYR A 193 -17.54 12.09 -11.49
C TYR A 193 -17.87 12.63 -12.88
N PHE A 194 -18.50 11.82 -13.73
CA PHE A 194 -18.95 12.27 -15.04
C PHE A 194 -20.16 13.19 -14.97
N ALA A 195 -21.06 13.02 -13.99
CA ALA A 195 -22.16 13.96 -13.77
C ALA A 195 -21.66 15.35 -13.35
N GLU A 196 -20.52 15.42 -12.65
CA GLU A 196 -19.88 16.69 -12.25
C GLU A 196 -18.93 17.27 -13.31
N SER A 197 -18.17 16.44 -14.02
CA SER A 197 -17.11 16.88 -14.95
C SER A 197 -17.54 16.86 -16.44
N GLY A 198 -18.75 16.41 -16.74
CA GLY A 198 -19.22 16.09 -18.11
C GLY A 198 -19.58 17.28 -19.00
N ASP A 199 -19.34 18.54 -18.59
CA ASP A 199 -19.72 19.73 -19.38
C ASP A 199 -18.61 20.20 -20.34
N GLU A 200 -17.35 19.75 -20.19
CA GLU A 200 -16.23 20.37 -20.94
C GLU A 200 -15.80 19.67 -22.25
N LEU A 201 -16.06 18.38 -22.47
CA LEU A 201 -15.78 17.71 -23.74
C LEU A 201 -16.73 16.55 -23.92
N GLY A 202 -17.60 16.58 -24.94
CA GLY A 202 -18.60 15.55 -25.30
C GLY A 202 -18.06 14.13 -25.56
N LYS A 203 -17.36 13.56 -24.59
CA LYS A 203 -16.91 12.17 -24.49
C LYS A 203 -18.04 11.38 -23.87
N SER A 204 -18.57 10.40 -24.59
CA SER A 204 -19.45 9.37 -24.03
C SER A 204 -18.70 8.57 -22.97
N LEU A 205 -19.28 8.38 -21.78
CA LEU A 205 -18.71 7.53 -20.74
C LEU A 205 -18.75 6.06 -21.19
N ARG A 206 -17.59 5.52 -21.56
CA ARG A 206 -17.41 4.11 -21.91
C ARG A 206 -16.96 3.33 -20.68
N LEU A 207 -17.90 2.84 -19.88
CA LEU A 207 -17.60 1.93 -18.78
C LEU A 207 -17.54 0.51 -19.34
N PHE A 208 -16.40 -0.18 -19.22
CA PHE A 208 -16.22 -1.55 -19.73
C PHE A 208 -16.61 -1.75 -21.21
N GLY A 209 -16.42 -0.72 -22.04
CA GLY A 209 -16.77 -0.75 -23.47
C GLY A 209 -18.25 -0.53 -23.79
N ILE A 210 -19.10 -0.28 -22.79
CA ILE A 210 -20.52 0.06 -22.97
C ILE A 210 -20.66 1.57 -22.79
N GLU A 211 -21.27 2.24 -23.78
CA GLU A 211 -21.63 3.65 -23.68
C GLU A 211 -22.82 3.79 -22.74
N ILE A 212 -22.56 4.25 -21.52
CA ILE A 212 -23.58 4.46 -20.50
C ILE A 212 -23.90 5.95 -20.46
N SER A 213 -25.14 6.29 -20.82
CA SER A 213 -25.68 7.65 -20.66
C SER A 213 -25.98 7.90 -19.17
N PRO A 214 -25.25 8.78 -18.47
CA PRO A 214 -25.39 9.00 -17.03
C PRO A 214 -26.68 9.75 -16.64
N ARG A 215 -27.42 10.27 -17.63
CA ARG A 215 -28.71 10.96 -17.44
C ARG A 215 -29.87 10.00 -17.13
N SER A 216 -29.67 8.70 -17.31
CA SER A 216 -30.67 7.66 -17.03
C SER A 216 -30.49 7.11 -15.61
N TRP A 217 -31.58 6.80 -14.91
CA TRP A 217 -31.57 6.23 -13.54
C TRP A 217 -31.25 4.73 -13.51
N ALA A 218 -31.41 4.01 -14.63
CA ALA A 218 -31.21 2.56 -14.69
C ALA A 218 -29.76 2.10 -14.43
N PRO A 219 -28.70 2.74 -14.98
CA PRO A 219 -27.31 2.42 -14.64
C PRO A 219 -26.98 2.65 -13.15
N TRP A 220 -27.58 3.66 -12.53
CA TRP A 220 -27.43 3.95 -11.10
C TRP A 220 -27.98 2.83 -10.23
N LEU A 221 -29.20 2.37 -10.50
CA LEU A 221 -29.77 1.23 -9.75
C LEU A 221 -29.02 -0.06 -9.99
N ALA A 222 -28.58 -0.33 -11.22
CA ALA A 222 -27.80 -1.52 -11.53
C ALA A 222 -26.48 -1.55 -10.73
N ALA A 223 -25.76 -0.43 -10.68
CA ALA A 223 -24.51 -0.32 -9.95
C ALA A 223 -24.71 -0.45 -8.43
N VAL A 224 -25.76 0.16 -7.86
CA VAL A 224 -26.12 0.03 -6.45
C VAL A 224 -26.52 -1.40 -6.08
N MET A 225 -27.33 -2.07 -6.90
CA MET A 225 -27.72 -3.47 -6.67
C MET A 225 -26.50 -4.39 -6.73
N MET A 226 -25.61 -4.17 -7.70
CA MET A 226 -24.38 -4.94 -7.85
C MET A 226 -23.42 -4.74 -6.67
N LEU A 227 -23.32 -3.53 -6.14
CA LEU A 227 -22.57 -3.23 -4.90
C LEU A 227 -23.16 -3.97 -3.70
N ILE A 228 -24.47 -3.85 -3.45
CA ILE A 228 -25.14 -4.45 -2.29
C ILE A 228 -25.02 -5.97 -2.31
N ILE A 229 -25.31 -6.58 -3.47
CA ILE A 229 -25.21 -8.04 -3.65
C ILE A 229 -23.75 -8.49 -3.52
N GLY A 230 -22.81 -7.76 -4.12
CA GLY A 230 -21.38 -8.06 -4.04
C GLY A 230 -20.85 -8.02 -2.60
N VAL A 231 -21.20 -6.99 -1.82
CA VAL A 231 -20.77 -6.85 -0.42
C VAL A 231 -21.43 -7.92 0.47
N ALA A 232 -22.72 -8.21 0.28
CA ALA A 232 -23.42 -9.25 1.04
C ALA A 232 -22.82 -10.64 0.78
N LEU A 233 -22.52 -10.98 -0.47
CA LEU A 233 -21.89 -12.25 -0.81
C LEU A 233 -20.42 -12.31 -0.36
N PHE A 234 -19.68 -11.20 -0.46
CA PHE A 234 -18.30 -11.13 0.02
C PHE A 234 -18.24 -11.37 1.54
N THR A 235 -19.07 -10.70 2.33
CA THR A 235 -19.12 -10.89 3.79
C THR A 235 -19.55 -12.30 4.17
N ALA A 236 -20.45 -12.93 3.42
CA ALA A 236 -20.78 -14.34 3.59
C ALA A 236 -19.58 -15.27 3.26
N SER A 237 -18.79 -14.95 2.23
CA SER A 237 -17.63 -15.73 1.81
C SER A 237 -16.49 -15.71 2.83
N LEU A 238 -16.33 -14.63 3.59
CA LEU A 238 -15.29 -14.52 4.62
C LEU A 238 -15.40 -15.62 5.69
N ARG A 239 -16.62 -16.09 5.98
CA ARG A 239 -16.87 -17.21 6.89
C ARG A 239 -16.28 -18.52 6.36
N PHE A 240 -16.27 -18.72 5.05
CA PHE A 240 -15.66 -19.89 4.42
C PHE A 240 -14.13 -19.83 4.44
N VAL A 241 -13.55 -18.65 4.21
CA VAL A 241 -12.10 -18.43 4.33
C VAL A 241 -11.63 -18.68 5.76
N GLN A 242 -12.37 -18.21 6.77
CA GLN A 242 -12.06 -18.47 8.18
C GLN A 242 -12.06 -19.97 8.50
N ARG A 243 -13.04 -20.73 8.00
CA ARG A 243 -13.09 -22.19 8.17
C ARG A 243 -11.93 -22.91 7.50
N ALA A 244 -11.55 -22.49 6.28
CA ALA A 244 -10.40 -23.04 5.57
C ALA A 244 -9.09 -22.82 6.35
N TRP A 245 -8.92 -21.63 6.94
CA TRP A 245 -7.77 -21.33 7.79
C TRP A 245 -7.75 -22.14 9.09
N GLN A 246 -8.89 -22.30 9.76
CA GLN A 246 -8.98 -23.14 10.97
C GLN A 246 -8.56 -24.58 10.68
N ASN A 247 -8.99 -25.14 9.55
CA ASN A 247 -8.62 -26.50 9.13
C ASN A 247 -7.12 -26.63 8.83
N VAL A 248 -6.52 -25.65 8.14
CA VAL A 248 -5.08 -25.68 7.83
C VAL A 248 -4.24 -25.53 9.10
N ASN A 249 -4.61 -24.63 10.01
CA ASN A 249 -3.90 -24.46 11.27
C ASN A 249 -4.01 -25.70 12.17
N ALA A 250 -5.17 -26.37 12.21
CA ALA A 250 -5.33 -27.64 12.92
C ALA A 250 -4.35 -28.70 12.39
N THR A 251 -4.24 -28.86 11.06
CA THR A 251 -3.29 -29.82 10.47
C THR A 251 -1.82 -29.47 10.70
N LEU A 252 -1.47 -28.19 10.86
CA LEU A 252 -0.11 -27.76 11.16
C LEU A 252 0.28 -28.10 12.61
N HIS A 253 -0.65 -28.04 13.56
CA HIS A 253 -0.39 -28.37 14.96
C HIS A 253 -0.36 -29.89 15.20
N GLU A 254 -1.20 -30.67 14.52
CA GLU A 254 -1.16 -32.14 14.61
C GLU A 254 0.13 -32.76 14.05
N GLY A 255 0.74 -32.16 13.03
CA GLY A 255 2.02 -32.63 12.48
C GLY A 255 3.27 -32.27 13.29
N SER A 256 3.11 -31.56 14.41
CA SER A 256 4.21 -31.12 15.30
C SER A 256 4.28 -31.87 16.64
N ALA A 257 3.38 -32.83 16.86
CA ALA A 257 3.38 -33.78 17.99
C ALA A 257 3.90 -35.15 17.51
#